data_AF-H1PNW4-F1
#
_entry.id   AF-H1PNW4-F1
#
_cell.length_a   1.000
_cell.length_b   1.000
_cell.length_c   1.000
_cell.angle_alpha   90.00
_cell.angle_beta   90.00
_cell.angle_gamma   90.00
#
_symmetry.space_group_name_H-M   'P 1'
#
loop_
_entity.id
_entity.type
_entity.pdbx_description
1 polymer ?
#
loop_
_entity_poly.entity_id
_entity_poly.type
_entity_poly.pdbx_seq_one_letter_code
_entity_poly.pdbx_strand_id
1 'polypeptide(L)'
;MIKSKFIKENDIISLKPEQFRKFKNLHITLYDTPISIPKENIEEFFLNNNKTIIKCKISYSDNIELCHSYVENYFYNNKKSVIKFSYILNIQTGYPENPYTSDSFEFLFINEELILNILVNNSEIK
;
A
#
# COMPACT_ATOMS: atom_id res chain seq x y z
N MET A 1 0.89 3.95 16.30
CA MET A 1 0.50 2.54 16.13
C MET A 1 -0.17 2.39 14.78
N ILE A 2 0.28 1.47 13.94
CA ILE A 2 -0.40 1.16 12.67
C ILE A 2 -1.72 0.46 13.00
N LYS A 3 -2.84 0.94 12.43
CA LYS A 3 -4.14 0.29 12.54
C LYS A 3 -4.31 -0.60 11.31
N SER A 4 -4.43 -1.92 11.52
CA SER A 4 -4.59 -2.87 10.42
C SER A 4 -5.31 -4.15 10.84
N LYS A 5 -6.14 -4.71 9.95
CA LYS A 5 -6.77 -6.04 10.15
C LYS A 5 -5.76 -7.20 10.08
N PHE A 6 -4.57 -6.96 9.55
CA PHE A 6 -3.53 -7.99 9.42
C PHE A 6 -2.80 -8.27 10.72
N ILE A 7 -2.87 -7.33 11.67
CA ILE A 7 -2.17 -7.39 12.95
C ILE A 7 -2.98 -8.25 13.92
N LYS A 8 -2.32 -9.25 14.51
CA LYS A 8 -2.84 -10.10 15.59
C LYS A 8 -2.23 -9.68 16.92
N GLU A 9 -2.87 -10.12 18.01
CA GLU A 9 -2.48 -9.76 19.39
C GLU A 9 -1.01 -10.08 19.74
N ASN A 10 -0.47 -11.17 19.18
CA ASN A 10 0.89 -11.64 19.44
C ASN A 10 1.91 -11.22 18.36
N ASP A 11 1.53 -10.39 17.39
CA ASP A 11 2.47 -9.94 16.37
C ASP A 11 3.47 -8.92 16.93
N ILE A 12 4.74 -9.05 16.52
CA ILE A 12 5.80 -8.12 16.91
C ILE A 12 5.94 -7.07 15.82
N ILE A 13 5.38 -5.89 16.07
CA ILE A 13 5.41 -4.79 15.11
C ILE A 13 6.58 -3.86 15.41
N SER A 14 7.42 -3.63 14.40
CA SER A 14 8.47 -2.62 14.49
C SER A 14 8.54 -1.80 13.22
N LEU A 15 8.69 -0.48 13.37
CA LEU A 15 8.97 0.38 12.23
C LEU A 15 10.30 -0.04 11.61
N LYS A 16 10.30 -0.23 10.29
CA LYS A 16 11.48 -0.65 9.57
C LYS A 16 12.53 0.46 9.57
N PRO A 17 13.76 0.20 10.04
CA PRO A 17 14.84 1.17 9.98
C PRO A 17 15.10 1.63 8.55
N GLU A 18 15.50 2.88 8.36
CA GLU A 18 15.64 3.49 7.03
C GLU A 18 16.53 2.68 6.08
N GLN A 19 17.64 2.13 6.57
CA GLN A 19 18.57 1.30 5.80
C GLN A 19 17.95 0.01 5.24
N PHE A 20 16.83 -0.44 5.80
CA PHE A 20 16.11 -1.62 5.33
C PHE A 20 14.86 -1.27 4.52
N ARG A 21 14.43 0.00 4.50
CA ARG A 21 13.28 0.43 3.69
C ARG A 21 13.61 0.30 2.21
N LYS A 22 12.73 -0.36 1.47
CA LYS A 22 12.89 -0.63 0.04
C LYS A 22 12.20 0.43 -0.80
N PHE A 23 11.08 0.96 -0.32
CA PHE A 23 10.23 1.83 -1.12
C PHE A 23 10.52 3.29 -0.77
N LYS A 24 11.31 3.94 -1.62
CA LYS A 24 11.52 5.40 -1.57
C LYS A 24 10.47 6.15 -2.39
N ASN A 25 9.96 5.53 -3.44
CA ASN A 25 8.74 5.89 -4.13
C ASN A 25 7.97 4.60 -4.35
N LEU A 26 6.66 4.68 -4.41
CA LEU A 26 5.82 3.51 -4.65
C LEU A 26 4.76 3.86 -5.68
N HIS A 27 4.84 3.21 -6.82
CA HIS A 27 3.83 3.29 -7.87
C HIS A 27 2.88 2.12 -7.66
N ILE A 28 1.58 2.40 -7.61
CA ILE A 28 0.54 1.44 -7.32
C ILE A 28 -0.49 1.48 -8.45
N THR A 29 -1.06 0.33 -8.78
CA THR A 29 -2.28 0.21 -9.57
C THR A 29 -3.27 -0.65 -8.81
N LEU A 30 -4.48 -0.12 -8.64
CA LEU A 30 -5.62 -0.82 -8.06
C LEU A 30 -6.91 -0.35 -8.74
N TYR A 31 -7.84 -1.27 -9.03
CA TYR A 31 -9.05 -1.00 -9.81
C TYR A 31 -8.74 -0.25 -11.13
N ASP A 32 -7.67 -0.69 -11.80
CA ASP A 32 -7.15 -0.08 -13.04
C ASP A 32 -6.79 1.41 -12.95
N THR A 33 -6.63 1.92 -11.73
CA THR A 33 -6.23 3.31 -11.48
C THR A 33 -4.81 3.36 -10.94
N PRO A 34 -3.86 4.01 -11.65
CA PRO A 34 -2.50 4.17 -11.16
C PRO A 34 -2.38 5.37 -10.20
N ILE A 35 -1.52 5.24 -9.18
CA ILE A 35 -1.12 6.34 -8.28
C ILE A 35 0.34 6.20 -7.89
N SER A 36 1.04 7.33 -7.74
CA SER A 36 2.40 7.38 -7.22
C SER A 36 2.39 7.96 -5.80
N ILE A 37 2.96 7.22 -4.85
CA ILE A 37 3.08 7.61 -3.45
C ILE A 37 4.54 8.02 -3.19
N PRO A 38 4.77 9.25 -2.68
CA PRO A 38 6.11 9.73 -2.38
C PRO A 38 6.63 9.17 -1.04
N LYS A 39 7.95 9.21 -0.84
CA LYS A 39 8.65 8.62 0.32
C LYS A 39 8.00 8.95 1.67
N GLU A 40 7.68 10.21 1.87
CA GLU A 40 7.14 10.78 3.11
C GLU A 40 5.79 10.18 3.50
N ASN A 41 5.07 9.64 2.52
CA ASN A 41 3.77 9.01 2.70
C ASN A 41 3.87 7.49 2.79
N ILE A 42 5.08 6.93 2.85
CA ILE A 42 5.34 5.49 2.93
C ILE A 42 6.02 5.16 4.26
N GLU A 43 5.39 4.26 5.02
CA GLU A 43 5.97 3.63 6.19
C GLU A 43 6.00 2.11 6.00
N GLU A 44 7.15 1.48 6.24
CA GLU A 44 7.26 0.02 6.25
C GLU A 44 7.39 -0.45 7.70
N PHE A 45 6.62 -1.48 8.07
CA PHE A 45 6.68 -2.11 9.40
C PHE A 45 6.97 -3.59 9.25
N PHE A 46 7.96 -4.09 9.97
CA PHE A 46 8.06 -5.53 10.19
C PHE A 46 6.90 -5.96 11.08
N LEU A 47 6.10 -6.91 10.62
CA LEU A 47 5.04 -7.55 11.42
C LEU A 47 5.57 -8.79 12.15
N ASN A 48 6.51 -9.47 11.50
CA ASN A 48 7.31 -10.57 12.02
C ASN A 48 8.50 -10.77 11.06
N ASN A 49 9.32 -11.80 11.29
CA ASN A 49 10.50 -12.07 10.45
C ASN A 49 10.16 -12.28 8.96
N ASN A 50 8.93 -12.69 8.64
CA ASN A 50 8.56 -13.12 7.30
C ASN A 50 7.66 -12.13 6.56
N LYS A 51 7.04 -11.18 7.26
CA LYS A 51 6.05 -10.27 6.67
C LYS A 51 6.34 -8.82 7.01
N THR A 52 6.10 -7.96 6.03
CA THR A 52 6.11 -6.51 6.17
C THR A 52 4.71 -5.97 5.88
N ILE A 53 4.31 -4.93 6.59
CA ILE A 53 3.18 -4.09 6.20
C ILE A 53 3.74 -2.81 5.58
N ILE A 54 3.33 -2.51 4.36
CA ILE A 54 3.58 -1.25 3.69
C ILE A 54 2.35 -0.39 3.92
N LYS A 55 2.50 0.71 4.65
CA LYS A 55 1.45 1.68 4.89
C LYS A 55 1.69 2.88 3.98
N CYS A 56 0.69 3.19 3.17
CA CYS A 56 0.67 4.31 2.25
C CYS A 56 -0.41 5.30 2.67
N LYS A 57 -0.04 6.57 2.79
CA LYS A 57 -0.99 7.66 2.96
C LYS A 57 -1.36 8.23 1.61
N ILE A 58 -2.65 8.31 1.33
CA ILE A 58 -3.21 8.97 0.14
C ILE A 58 -4.01 10.18 0.65
N SER A 59 -3.51 11.38 0.32
CA SER A 59 -4.19 12.64 0.64
C SER A 59 -5.50 12.70 -0.13
N TYR A 60 -6.62 12.80 0.60
CA TYR A 60 -7.95 12.87 -0.01
C TYR A 60 -8.13 14.15 -0.82
N SER A 61 -7.69 15.31 -0.30
CA SER A 61 -7.83 16.60 -0.98
C SER A 61 -7.15 16.63 -2.34
N ASP A 62 -6.01 15.95 -2.47
CA ASP A 62 -5.22 15.94 -3.69
C ASP A 62 -5.69 14.87 -4.70
N ASN A 63 -6.50 13.91 -4.24
CA ASN A 63 -6.90 12.72 -5.00
C ASN A 63 -8.37 12.35 -4.79
N ILE A 64 -9.28 13.33 -4.76
CA ILE A 64 -10.69 13.13 -4.36
C ILE A 64 -11.37 12.03 -5.19
N GLU A 65 -11.33 12.14 -6.52
CA GLU A 65 -11.98 11.19 -7.43
C GLU A 65 -11.41 9.77 -7.29
N LEU A 66 -10.09 9.65 -7.14
CA LEU A 66 -9.41 8.38 -6.95
C LEU A 66 -9.77 7.75 -5.59
N CYS A 67 -9.78 8.54 -4.53
CA CYS A 67 -10.18 8.07 -3.20
C CYS A 67 -11.63 7.59 -3.19
N HIS A 68 -12.54 8.34 -3.83
CA HIS A 68 -13.93 7.92 -4.00
C HIS A 68 -14.02 6.58 -4.74
N SER A 69 -13.34 6.44 -5.88
CA SER A 69 -13.31 5.19 -6.65
C SER A 69 -12.79 4.01 -5.81
N TYR A 70 -11.74 4.21 -5.03
CA TYR A 70 -11.16 3.17 -4.17
C TYR A 70 -12.12 2.74 -3.05
N VAL A 71 -12.74 3.70 -2.37
CA VAL A 71 -13.72 3.44 -1.32
C VAL A 71 -14.94 2.73 -1.89
N GLU A 72 -15.48 3.22 -3.01
CA GLU A 72 -16.63 2.61 -3.67
C GLU A 72 -16.35 1.14 -4.05
N ASN A 73 -15.23 0.90 -4.73
CA ASN A 73 -14.90 -0.44 -5.19
C ASN A 73 -14.55 -1.40 -4.06
N TYR A 74 -13.87 -0.93 -3.01
CA TYR A 74 -13.44 -1.78 -1.89
C TYR A 74 -14.59 -2.13 -0.94
N PHE A 75 -15.44 -1.17 -0.58
CA PHE A 75 -16.48 -1.37 0.43
C PHE A 75 -17.83 -1.83 -0.14
N TYR A 76 -18.16 -1.46 -1.38
CA TYR A 76 -19.50 -1.68 -1.92
C TYR A 76 -19.55 -2.66 -3.09
N ASN A 77 -18.54 -2.64 -3.98
CA ASN A 77 -18.57 -3.48 -5.19
C ASN A 77 -18.00 -4.89 -4.98
N ASN A 78 -17.39 -5.20 -3.82
CA ASN A 78 -16.86 -6.52 -3.43
C ASN A 78 -16.06 -7.24 -4.53
N LYS A 79 -15.47 -6.49 -5.48
CA LYS A 79 -14.67 -7.07 -6.56
C LYS A 79 -13.36 -7.56 -5.95
N LYS A 80 -13.10 -8.87 -6.06
CA LYS A 80 -11.76 -9.40 -5.79
C LYS A 80 -10.76 -8.62 -6.64
N SER A 81 -9.79 -8.04 -5.97
CA SER A 81 -8.84 -7.13 -6.59
C SER A 81 -7.44 -7.41 -6.08
N VAL A 82 -6.47 -7.12 -6.93
CA VAL A 82 -5.06 -7.30 -6.63
C VAL A 82 -4.40 -5.94 -6.77
N ILE A 83 -3.64 -5.55 -5.75
CA ILE A 83 -2.76 -4.40 -5.85
C ILE A 83 -1.51 -4.82 -6.60
N LYS A 84 -1.16 -4.07 -7.64
CA LYS A 84 0.12 -4.16 -8.33
C LYS A 84 0.96 -2.96 -7.90
N PHE A 85 2.20 -3.17 -7.45
CA PHE A 85 3.04 -2.07 -7.01
C PHE A 85 4.52 -2.28 -7.31
N SER A 86 5.25 -1.19 -7.50
CA SER A 86 6.69 -1.22 -7.75
C SER A 86 7.33 0.08 -7.29
N TYR A 87 8.64 0.04 -7.01
CA TYR A 87 9.43 1.26 -6.82
C TYR A 87 9.90 1.87 -8.16
N ILE A 88 9.64 1.19 -9.28
CA ILE A 88 9.98 1.63 -10.64
C ILE A 88 8.69 1.92 -11.40
N LEU A 89 8.66 3.03 -12.13
CA LEU A 89 7.55 3.41 -13.01
C LEU A 89 7.91 3.16 -14.47
N ASN A 90 7.02 2.49 -15.20
CA ASN A 90 7.11 2.48 -16.66
C ASN A 90 6.58 3.82 -17.18
N ILE A 91 7.49 4.71 -17.62
CA ILE A 91 7.17 6.08 -18.04
C ILE A 91 6.25 6.12 -19.28
N GLN A 92 6.32 5.11 -20.15
CA GLN A 92 5.49 5.06 -21.36
C GLN A 92 4.03 4.77 -21.05
N THR A 93 3.76 3.96 -20.03
CA THR A 93 2.41 3.52 -19.69
C THR A 93 1.84 4.25 -18.47
N GLY A 94 2.69 4.77 -17.59
CA GLY A 94 2.30 5.31 -16.28
C GLY A 94 1.99 4.23 -15.23
N TYR A 95 2.27 2.96 -15.53
CA TYR A 95 2.03 1.83 -14.61
C TYR A 95 3.33 1.35 -13.93
N PRO A 96 3.23 0.67 -12.79
CA PRO A 96 4.39 0.11 -12.11
C PRO A 96 5.13 -0.89 -13.00
N GLU A 97 6.45 -0.78 -13.10
CA GLU A 97 7.30 -1.68 -13.87
C GLU A 97 7.67 -2.91 -13.04
N ASN A 98 7.57 -4.11 -13.64
CA ASN A 98 7.79 -5.40 -12.97
C ASN A 98 7.13 -5.48 -11.58
N PRO A 99 5.80 -5.26 -11.50
CA PRO A 99 5.13 -5.07 -10.23
C PRO A 99 5.16 -6.32 -9.34
N TYR A 100 5.33 -6.09 -8.05
CA TYR A 100 4.86 -6.99 -7.02
C TYR A 100 3.33 -7.01 -7.00
N THR A 101 2.74 -8.15 -6.66
CA THR A 101 1.30 -8.30 -6.59
C THR A 101 0.90 -8.75 -5.19
N SER A 102 -0.11 -8.11 -4.61
CA SER A 102 -0.70 -8.54 -3.34
C SER A 102 -2.23 -8.49 -3.40
N ASP A 103 -2.88 -9.57 -3.00
CA ASP A 103 -4.32 -9.62 -2.73
C ASP A 103 -4.64 -9.23 -1.27
N SER A 104 -3.61 -9.06 -0.45
CA SER A 104 -3.71 -8.86 0.98
C SER A 104 -3.52 -7.37 1.28
N PHE A 105 -4.58 -6.60 1.06
CA PHE A 105 -4.61 -5.18 1.38
C PHE A 105 -5.90 -4.76 2.10
N GLU A 106 -5.89 -3.55 2.62
CA GLU A 106 -7.05 -2.90 3.19
C GLU A 106 -6.96 -1.38 3.10
N PHE A 107 -8.13 -0.76 3.11
CA PHE A 107 -8.26 0.68 3.29
C PHE A 107 -8.78 1.03 4.68
N LEU A 108 -8.26 2.11 5.25
CA LEU A 108 -8.83 2.80 6.40
C LEU A 108 -8.95 4.28 6.05
N PHE A 109 -10.09 4.89 6.35
CA PHE A 109 -10.27 6.33 6.20
C PHE A 109 -10.22 7.00 7.58
N ILE A 110 -9.24 7.86 7.80
CA ILE A 110 -9.01 8.52 9.09
C ILE A 110 -8.53 9.95 8.83
N ASN A 111 -9.16 10.94 9.47
CA ASN A 111 -8.75 12.35 9.42
C ASN A 111 -8.52 12.88 7.99
N GLU A 112 -9.44 12.62 7.07
CA GLU A 112 -9.32 13.02 5.64
C GLU A 112 -8.10 12.41 4.91
N GLU A 113 -7.47 11.38 5.47
CA GLU A 113 -6.48 10.56 4.79
C GLU A 113 -7.05 9.17 4.48
N LEU A 114 -6.87 8.72 3.23
CA LEU A 114 -7.10 7.33 2.87
C LEU A 114 -5.79 6.58 3.11
N ILE A 115 -5.78 5.74 4.14
CA ILE A 115 -4.65 4.86 4.46
C ILE A 115 -4.84 3.55 3.71
N LEU A 116 -3.85 3.18 2.91
CA LEU A 116 -3.72 1.87 2.29
C LEU A 116 -2.67 1.06 3.04
N ASN A 117 -3.06 -0.06 3.63
CA ASN A 117 -2.11 -1.03 4.16
C ASN A 117 -2.01 -2.23 3.20
N ILE A 118 -0.79 -2.60 2.84
CA ILE A 118 -0.49 -3.75 1.99
C ILE A 118 0.37 -4.72 2.80
N LEU A 119 -0.11 -5.95 2.95
CA LEU A 119 0.67 -7.04 3.55
C LEU A 119 1.46 -7.76 2.46
N VAL A 120 2.74 -7.99 2.73
CA VAL A 120 3.69 -8.55 1.77
C VAL A 120 4.61 -9.56 2.47
N ASN A 121 4.99 -10.63 1.76
CA ASN A 121 6.01 -11.53 2.27
C ASN A 121 7.40 -10.95 1.97
N ASN A 122 8.28 -10.97 2.97
CA ASN A 122 9.65 -10.46 2.85
C ASN A 122 10.46 -11.19 1.76
N SER A 123 10.09 -12.43 1.41
CA SER A 123 10.69 -13.20 0.33
C SER A 123 10.29 -12.75 -1.07
N GLU A 124 9.12 -12.10 -1.20
CA GLU A 124 8.58 -11.65 -2.49
C GLU A 124 9.19 -10.32 -2.90
N ILE A 125 9.55 -9.48 -1.93
CA ILE A 125 10.19 -8.20 -2.19
C ILE A 125 11.69 -8.42 -2.03
N LYS A 126 12.40 -8.69 -3.13
CA LYS A 126 13.88 -8.84 -3.15
C LYS A 126 14.54 -7.58 -3.67
#